data_AF-A0A7C9AY34-F1
#
_entry.id   AF-A0A7C9AY34-F1
#
_cell.length_a   1.000
_cell.length_b   1.000
_cell.length_c   1.000
_cell.angle_alpha   90.00
_cell.angle_beta   90.00
_cell.angle_gamma   90.00
#
_symmetry.space_group_name_H-M   'P 1'
#
loop_
_entity.id
_entity.type
_entity.pdbx_description
1 polymer ?
#
loop_
_entity_poly.entity_id
_entity_poly.type
_entity_poly.pdbx_seq_one_letter_code
_entity_poly.pdbx_strand_id
1 'polypeptide(L)'
;KALCKLPGIDCYDLMSAITGKNCCLNASTVELFLQNEPQSTSTKNMIHLAQTVRTGVLAKFNYGRADYNLQHYGDARPPIYNLSNIPHDLPLFLSYGGKDAHPSTTSP
;
A
#
# COMPACT_ATOMS: atom_id res chain seq x y z
N LYS A 1 -15.78 -7.45 -10.82
CA LYS A 1 -17.21 -7.67 -10.47
C LYS A 1 -17.45 -8.37 -9.12
N ALA A 2 -16.58 -9.27 -8.64
CA ALA A 2 -16.82 -9.97 -7.35
C ALA A 2 -16.61 -9.06 -6.10
N LEU A 3 -15.60 -8.20 -6.09
CA LEU A 3 -15.31 -7.26 -5.00
C LEU A 3 -16.48 -6.29 -4.71
N CYS A 4 -17.17 -5.82 -5.75
CA CYS A 4 -18.35 -4.94 -5.63
C CYS A 4 -19.59 -5.57 -5.01
N LYS A 5 -19.55 -6.87 -4.72
CA LYS A 5 -20.63 -7.56 -4.01
C LYS A 5 -20.37 -7.64 -2.51
N LEU A 6 -19.19 -7.22 -2.03
CA LEU A 6 -18.87 -7.20 -0.61
C LEU A 6 -19.54 -6.00 0.06
N PRO A 7 -20.23 -6.19 1.19
CA PRO A 7 -20.85 -5.09 1.92
C PRO A 7 -19.79 -4.11 2.44
N GLY A 8 -20.03 -2.81 2.25
CA GLY A 8 -19.12 -1.73 2.68
C GLY A 8 -18.12 -1.26 1.62
N ILE A 9 -18.06 -1.92 0.45
CA ILE A 9 -17.28 -1.44 -0.70
C ILE A 9 -18.20 -0.67 -1.65
N ASP A 10 -18.01 0.64 -1.74
CA ASP A 10 -18.65 1.46 -2.77
C ASP A 10 -17.82 1.35 -4.06
N CYS A 11 -18.34 0.64 -5.07
CA CYS A 11 -17.65 0.50 -6.35
C CYS A 11 -17.72 1.74 -7.24
N TYR A 12 -18.49 2.74 -6.86
CA TYR A 12 -18.42 4.08 -7.45
C TYR A 12 -17.36 4.96 -6.75
N ASP A 13 -16.83 4.53 -5.60
CA ASP A 13 -15.72 5.15 -4.88
C ASP A 13 -14.61 4.12 -4.56
N LEU A 14 -14.06 3.55 -5.64
CA LEU A 14 -12.94 2.61 -5.57
C LEU A 14 -11.73 3.20 -4.84
N MET A 15 -11.56 4.52 -4.85
CA MET A 15 -10.46 5.21 -4.18
C MET A 15 -10.53 5.03 -2.67
N SER A 16 -11.69 5.28 -2.06
CA SER A 16 -11.87 5.09 -0.61
C SER A 16 -11.62 3.66 -0.14
N ALA A 17 -11.80 2.65 -1.01
CA ALA A 17 -11.51 1.27 -0.65
C ALA A 17 -10.00 0.98 -0.46
N ILE A 18 -9.14 1.78 -1.10
CA ILE A 18 -7.67 1.63 -1.02
C ILE A 18 -7.08 2.67 -0.05
N THR A 19 -7.52 3.92 -0.13
CA THR A 19 -6.93 5.03 0.63
C THR A 19 -7.64 5.30 1.96
N GLY A 20 -8.83 4.72 2.19
CA GLY A 20 -9.65 5.00 3.35
C GLY A 20 -10.58 6.21 3.15
N LYS A 21 -11.49 6.41 4.11
CA LYS A 21 -12.49 7.50 4.04
C LYS A 21 -11.81 8.87 4.13
N ASN A 22 -12.16 9.76 3.20
CA ASN A 22 -11.75 11.16 3.24
C ASN A 22 -12.85 12.04 3.86
N CYS A 23 -12.49 12.85 4.87
CA CYS A 23 -13.40 13.77 5.55
C CYS A 23 -13.69 15.07 4.79
N CYS A 24 -12.81 15.40 3.86
CA CYS A 24 -12.40 16.77 3.61
C CYS A 24 -12.42 17.13 2.12
N LEU A 25 -12.67 16.15 1.25
CA LEU A 25 -12.92 16.34 -0.17
C LEU A 25 -14.41 16.13 -0.47
N ASN A 26 -14.98 17.03 -1.27
CA ASN A 26 -16.34 16.90 -1.76
C ASN A 26 -16.41 15.92 -2.94
N ALA A 27 -17.57 15.30 -3.16
CA ALA A 27 -17.77 14.31 -4.22
C ALA A 27 -17.41 14.82 -5.62
N SER A 28 -17.76 16.07 -5.94
CA SER A 28 -17.41 16.70 -7.22
C SER A 28 -15.89 16.87 -7.41
N THR A 29 -15.15 17.10 -6.33
CA THR A 29 -13.69 17.17 -6.37
C THR A 29 -13.08 15.78 -6.58
N VAL A 30 -13.64 14.75 -5.93
CA VAL A 30 -13.22 13.36 -6.11
C VAL A 30 -13.45 12.90 -7.56
N GLU A 31 -14.60 13.24 -8.14
CA GLU A 31 -14.92 12.92 -9.54
C GLU A 31 -13.92 13.54 -10.53
N LEU A 32 -13.48 14.78 -10.28
CA LEU A 32 -12.44 15.43 -11.08
C LEU A 32 -11.10 14.68 -10.99
N PHE A 33 -10.70 14.22 -9.80
CA PHE A 33 -9.49 13.42 -9.64
C PHE A 33 -9.58 12.07 -10.37
N LEU A 34 -10.74 11.42 -10.30
CA LEU A 34 -10.99 10.13 -10.95
C LEU A 34 -10.93 10.17 -12.48
N GLN A 35 -10.91 11.36 -13.09
CA GLN A 35 -10.66 11.48 -14.54
C GLN A 35 -9.22 11.12 -14.94
N ASN A 36 -8.28 11.25 -14.00
CA ASN A 36 -6.85 10.99 -14.23
C ASN A 36 -6.29 9.90 -13.31
N GLU A 37 -7.03 9.52 -12.28
CA GLU A 37 -6.66 8.53 -11.27
C GLU A 37 -7.73 7.43 -11.15
N PRO A 38 -7.38 6.23 -10.67
CA PRO A 38 -6.03 5.78 -10.36
C PRO A 38 -5.21 5.49 -11.63
N GLN A 39 -3.96 5.95 -11.65
CA GLN A 39 -3.01 5.56 -12.68
C GLN A 39 -2.75 4.05 -12.64
N SER A 40 -2.58 3.46 -13.82
CA SER A 40 -2.39 2.00 -13.95
C SER A 40 -1.13 1.53 -13.23
N THR A 41 -1.23 0.40 -12.52
CA THR A 41 -0.10 -0.27 -11.86
C THR A 41 -0.17 -1.78 -12.08
N SER A 42 0.92 -2.50 -11.81
CA SER A 42 0.96 -3.95 -12.03
C SER A 42 0.23 -4.74 -10.92
N THR A 43 -0.32 -5.91 -11.28
CA THR A 43 -0.87 -6.85 -10.29
C THR A 43 0.17 -7.25 -9.24
N LYS A 44 1.45 -7.34 -9.63
CA LYS A 44 2.56 -7.63 -8.71
C LYS A 44 2.67 -6.56 -7.62
N ASN A 45 2.48 -5.28 -7.95
CA ASN A 45 2.51 -4.19 -6.97
C ASN A 45 1.33 -4.27 -5.99
N MET A 46 0.12 -4.57 -6.47
CA MET A 46 -1.05 -4.72 -5.60
C MET A 46 -0.92 -5.93 -4.66
N ILE A 47 -0.36 -7.05 -5.15
CA ILE A 47 -0.02 -8.20 -4.30
C ILE A 47 1.07 -7.82 -3.29
N HIS A 48 2.07 -7.04 -3.70
CA HIS A 48 3.13 -6.61 -2.81
C HIS A 48 2.61 -5.76 -1.65
N LEU A 49 1.73 -4.80 -1.96
CA LEU A 49 1.05 -3.99 -0.94
C LEU A 49 0.29 -4.89 0.05
N ALA A 50 -0.46 -5.88 -0.46
CA ALA A 50 -1.17 -6.84 0.39
C ALA A 50 -0.23 -7.71 1.24
N GLN A 51 0.97 -8.05 0.75
CA GLN A 51 1.99 -8.75 1.55
C GLN A 51 2.42 -7.89 2.73
N THR A 52 2.77 -6.62 2.48
CA THR A 52 3.19 -5.67 3.52
C THR A 52 2.09 -5.45 4.56
N VAL A 53 0.83 -5.27 4.13
CA VAL A 53 -0.31 -5.11 5.06
C VAL A 53 -0.51 -6.34 5.94
N ARG A 54 -0.36 -7.55 5.38
CA ARG A 54 -0.55 -8.81 6.14
C ARG A 54 0.57 -9.11 7.10
N THR A 55 1.81 -8.79 6.75
CA THR A 55 2.99 -9.11 7.57
C THR A 55 3.35 -7.99 8.54
N GLY A 56 2.97 -6.74 8.24
CA GLY A 56 3.45 -5.56 8.95
C GLY A 56 4.95 -5.29 8.73
N VAL A 57 5.59 -5.98 7.77
CA VAL A 57 7.04 -5.90 7.54
C VAL A 57 7.30 -5.35 6.15
N LEU A 58 8.09 -4.28 6.08
CA LEU A 58 8.58 -3.74 4.82
C LEU A 58 9.75 -4.59 4.32
N ALA A 59 9.49 -5.48 3.38
CA ALA A 59 10.47 -6.37 2.76
C ALA A 59 10.33 -6.38 1.24
N LYS A 60 11.28 -6.99 0.53
CA LYS A 60 11.17 -7.24 -0.92
C LYS A 60 9.96 -8.14 -1.25
N PHE A 61 9.53 -8.15 -2.50
CA PHE A 61 8.40 -8.98 -2.96
C PHE A 61 8.59 -10.46 -2.62
N ASN A 62 7.63 -11.05 -1.93
CA ASN A 62 7.66 -12.48 -1.67
C ASN A 62 7.05 -13.23 -2.87
N TYR A 63 7.82 -14.09 -3.52
CA TYR A 63 7.34 -14.91 -4.64
C TYR A 63 6.46 -16.09 -4.20
N GLY A 64 6.24 -16.25 -2.89
CA GLY A 64 5.41 -17.30 -2.30
C GLY A 64 6.14 -18.64 -2.19
N ARG A 65 6.98 -18.99 -3.17
CA ARG A 65 7.84 -20.17 -3.13
C ARG A 65 9.28 -19.81 -2.75
N ALA A 66 9.88 -20.64 -1.90
CA ALA A 66 11.24 -20.44 -1.40
C ALA A 66 12.29 -20.49 -2.53
N ASP A 67 12.15 -21.38 -3.51
CA ASP A 67 13.08 -21.52 -4.63
C ASP A 67 13.11 -20.27 -5.53
N TYR A 68 11.97 -19.62 -5.74
CA TYR A 68 11.90 -18.35 -6.47
C TYR A 68 12.52 -17.20 -5.68
N ASN A 69 12.30 -17.14 -4.37
CA ASN A 69 12.99 -16.16 -3.53
C ASN A 69 14.51 -16.38 -3.57
N LEU A 70 14.99 -17.64 -3.51
CA LEU A 70 16.41 -17.97 -3.65
C LEU A 70 16.97 -17.49 -4.99
N GLN A 71 16.25 -17.73 -6.09
CA GLN A 71 16.69 -17.28 -7.42
C GLN A 71 16.81 -15.75 -7.50
N HIS A 72 15.92 -15.02 -6.83
CA HIS A 72 15.91 -13.56 -6.88
C HIS A 72 16.82 -12.88 -5.85
N TYR A 73 17.04 -13.51 -4.69
CA TYR A 73 17.65 -12.86 -3.52
C TYR A 73 18.81 -13.64 -2.91
N GLY A 74 19.05 -14.89 -3.31
CA GLY A 74 20.00 -15.79 -2.66
C GLY A 74 19.51 -16.34 -1.32
N ASP A 75 18.28 -16.03 -0.91
CA ASP A 75 17.67 -16.44 0.36
C ASP A 75 16.22 -16.90 0.12
N ALA A 76 15.77 -17.91 0.87
CA ALA A 76 14.40 -18.39 0.85
C ALA A 76 13.39 -17.34 1.33
N ARG A 77 13.83 -16.39 2.15
CA ARG A 77 12.99 -15.28 2.65
C ARG A 77 13.37 -13.98 1.95
N PRO A 78 12.37 -13.14 1.59
CA PRO A 78 12.67 -11.84 1.01
C PRO A 78 13.42 -10.95 2.03
N PRO A 79 14.52 -10.29 1.63
CA PRO A 79 15.24 -9.36 2.48
C PRO A 79 14.34 -8.23 3.00
N ILE A 80 14.48 -7.90 4.29
CA ILE A 80 13.79 -6.78 4.94
C ILE A 80 14.52 -5.47 4.61
N TYR A 81 13.76 -4.41 4.36
CA TYR A 81 14.33 -3.07 4.19
C TYR A 81 14.62 -2.47 5.58
N ASN A 82 15.90 -2.27 5.88
CA ASN A 82 16.31 -1.58 7.10
C ASN A 82 16.19 -0.06 6.89
N LEU A 83 15.18 0.56 7.53
CA LEU A 83 14.95 2.01 7.43
C LEU A 83 16.09 2.83 8.05
N SER A 84 16.89 2.27 8.96
CA SER A 84 18.10 2.93 9.48
C SER A 84 19.19 3.12 8.43
N ASN A 85 19.09 2.46 7.27
CA ASN A 85 20.01 2.67 6.15
C ASN A 85 19.63 3.90 5.29
N ILE A 86 18.51 4.57 5.59
CA ILE A 86 18.20 5.87 4.98
C ILE A 86 19.27 6.87 5.46
N PRO A 87 20.00 7.54 4.55
CA PRO A 87 21.08 8.45 4.93
C PRO A 87 20.58 9.59 5.83
N HIS A 88 21.33 9.90 6.89
CA HIS A 88 20.97 10.97 7.84
C HIS A 88 21.08 12.38 7.24
N ASP A 89 21.84 12.53 6.16
CA ASP A 89 22.00 13.75 5.39
C ASP A 89 20.94 13.92 4.29
N LEU A 90 20.02 12.96 4.14
CA LEU A 90 18.84 13.10 3.29
C LEU A 90 17.71 13.79 4.09
N PRO A 91 17.39 15.08 3.81
CA PRO A 91 16.32 15.77 4.51
C PRO A 91 14.96 15.12 4.20
N LEU A 92 14.27 14.65 5.25
CA LEU A 92 12.95 14.06 5.15
C LEU A 92 11.94 14.85 5.97
N PHE A 93 10.82 15.20 5.35
CA PHE A 93 9.64 15.71 6.03
C PHE A 93 8.57 14.62 6.06
N LEU A 94 8.17 14.20 7.27
CA LEU A 94 7.14 13.20 7.48
C LEU A 94 5.92 13.83 8.13
N SER A 95 4.75 13.61 7.54
CA SER A 95 3.46 14.00 8.10
C SER A 95 2.50 12.82 7.97
N TYR A 96 1.58 12.68 8.94
CA TYR A 96 0.57 11.63 8.93
C TYR A 96 -0.78 12.19 9.40
N GLY A 97 -1.87 11.61 8.88
CA GLY A 97 -3.22 11.99 9.28
C GLY A 97 -3.71 11.16 10.46
N GLY A 98 -4.16 11.79 11.55
CA GLY A 98 -4.65 11.07 12.74
C GLY A 98 -5.92 10.23 12.51
N LYS A 99 -6.62 10.42 11.38
CA LYS A 99 -7.78 9.62 10.95
C LYS A 99 -7.51 8.79 9.70
N ASP A 100 -6.24 8.70 9.28
CA ASP A 100 -5.85 7.87 8.15
C ASP A 100 -6.11 6.39 8.49
N ALA A 101 -6.70 5.66 7.54
CA ALA A 101 -7.01 4.24 7.70
C ALA A 101 -5.75 3.36 7.55
N HIS A 102 -4.69 3.88 6.92
CA HIS A 102 -3.46 3.14 6.64
C HIS A 102 -2.17 3.76 7.23
N PRO A 103 -2.14 4.01 8.54
CA PRO A 103 -0.93 3.85 9.32
C PRO A 103 -1.27 3.01 10.56
N SER A 104 -1.06 1.70 10.49
CA SER A 104 -1.20 0.84 11.67
C SER A 104 -0.27 1.39 12.76
N THR A 105 -0.86 1.80 13.87
CA THR A 105 -0.19 2.16 15.11
C THR A 105 0.69 1.01 15.58
N THR A 106 1.95 1.05 15.21
CA THR A 106 3.04 0.55 16.03
C THR A 106 3.85 1.77 16.39
N SER A 107 3.58 2.32 17.58
CA SER A 107 4.50 3.23 18.25
C SER A 107 5.91 2.61 18.27
N PRO A 108 6.97 3.45 18.21
CA PRO A 108 8.35 2.97 18.23
C PRO A 108 8.68 2.12 19.46
#